data_AF-A0AA43IXV2-F1
#
_entry.id   AF-A0AA43IXV2-F1
#
_cell.length_a   1.000
_cell.length_b   1.000
_cell.length_c   1.000
_cell.angle_alpha   90.00
_cell.angle_beta   90.00
_cell.angle_gamma   90.00
#
_symmetry.space_group_name_H-M   'P 1'
#
loop_
_entity.id
_entity.type
_entity.pdbx_description
1 polymer ?
#
loop_
_entity_poly.entity_id
_entity_poly.type
_entity_poly.pdbx_seq_one_letter_code
_entity_poly.pdbx_strand_id
1 'polypeptide(L)'
;MDDIESSFKELLGRQPSEKEVERLYRVKNALNIRDNDAIWMILMALESYDTLYSKYPGLIAGQVDVVIEKQRELIADIVDAESKKALSTLSSAVARTSELVASRVADTARWQAWGWVCVGLILFGSLCLTAGYVLGSGNMPFWALTPQRESPFSIVMSILMRAPVGWLVPLIGTAVVVVTLASNRQLPIKRPVIISLVLMAAFSIFCVHSVL
;
A
#
# COMPACT_ATOMS: atom_id res chain seq x y z
N MET A 1 -28.39 76.20 29.23
CA MET A 1 -28.40 74.73 29.24
C MET A 1 -27.78 74.34 27.93
N ASP A 2 -26.48 74.06 27.93
CA ASP A 2 -25.88 73.48 26.73
C ASP A 2 -26.42 72.07 26.59
N ASP A 3 -27.06 71.84 25.46
CA ASP A 3 -27.65 70.56 25.12
C ASP A 3 -26.52 69.55 24.84
N ILE A 4 -26.76 68.28 25.14
CA ILE A 4 -25.77 67.23 24.87
C ILE A 4 -25.51 67.16 23.37
N GLU A 5 -26.53 67.41 22.56
CA GLU A 5 -26.41 67.45 21.10
C GLU A 5 -25.51 68.59 20.61
N SER A 6 -25.55 69.77 21.23
CA SER A 6 -24.69 70.90 20.85
C SER A 6 -23.23 70.64 21.25
N SER A 7 -23.01 70.15 22.46
CA SER A 7 -21.67 69.83 22.99
C SER A 7 -21.02 68.68 22.20
N PHE A 8 -21.81 67.67 21.84
CA PHE A 8 -21.34 66.53 21.05
C PHE A 8 -20.98 66.95 19.61
N LYS A 9 -21.78 67.82 19.01
CA LYS A 9 -21.50 68.39 17.69
C LYS A 9 -20.24 69.25 17.68
N GLU A 10 -20.02 70.04 18.73
CA GLU A 10 -18.82 70.87 18.88
C GLU A 10 -17.55 70.03 19.08
N LEU A 11 -17.64 68.97 19.90
CA LEU A 11 -16.50 68.10 20.22
C LEU A 11 -16.14 67.14 19.07
N LEU A 12 -17.14 66.52 18.43
CA LEU A 12 -16.94 65.40 17.49
C LEU A 12 -17.32 65.73 16.04
N GLY A 13 -17.85 66.94 15.78
CA GLY A 13 -18.21 67.39 14.44
C GLY A 13 -19.41 66.66 13.79
N ARG A 14 -20.13 65.83 14.55
CA ARG A 14 -21.30 65.06 14.09
C ARG A 14 -22.43 65.11 15.12
N GLN A 15 -23.66 64.80 14.72
CA GLN A 15 -24.74 64.60 15.69
C GLN A 15 -24.63 63.22 16.38
N PRO A 16 -25.00 63.13 17.67
CA PRO A 16 -25.07 61.84 18.37
C PRO A 16 -26.27 61.01 17.87
N SER A 17 -26.13 59.69 17.90
CA SER A 17 -27.25 58.77 17.65
C SER A 17 -28.17 58.70 18.88
N GLU A 18 -29.46 58.40 18.71
CA GLU A 18 -30.42 58.25 19.83
C GLU A 18 -29.92 57.29 20.92
N LYS A 19 -29.26 56.19 20.52
CA LYS A 19 -28.67 55.22 21.46
C LYS A 19 -27.45 55.77 22.21
N GLU A 20 -26.68 56.65 21.57
CA GLU A 20 -25.52 57.29 22.19
C GLU A 20 -26.00 58.30 23.23
N VAL A 21 -27.04 59.07 22.90
CA VAL A 21 -27.70 60.01 23.81
C VAL A 21 -28.26 59.29 25.04
N GLU A 22 -29.00 58.20 24.86
CA GLU A 22 -29.56 57.41 25.97
C GLU A 22 -28.47 56.87 26.92
N ARG A 23 -27.40 56.29 26.36
CA ARG A 23 -26.27 55.77 27.15
C ARG A 23 -25.53 56.88 27.88
N LEU A 24 -25.26 58.00 27.21
CA LEU A 24 -24.64 59.17 27.81
C LEU A 24 -25.45 59.70 28.99
N TYR A 25 -26.77 59.87 28.83
CA TYR A 25 -27.65 60.28 29.94
C TYR A 25 -27.66 59.26 31.09
N ARG A 26 -27.68 57.96 30.79
CA ARG A 26 -27.61 56.91 31.83
C ARG A 26 -26.32 57.00 32.64
N VAL A 27 -25.18 57.18 31.96
CA VAL A 27 -23.87 57.28 32.61
C VAL A 27 -23.74 58.61 33.38
N LYS A 28 -24.23 59.71 32.82
CA LYS A 28 -24.32 61.02 33.48
C LYS A 28 -25.05 60.94 34.82
N ASN A 29 -26.23 60.31 34.81
CA ASN A 29 -27.09 60.18 35.98
C ASN A 29 -26.46 59.24 37.03
N ALA A 30 -25.81 58.15 36.60
CA ALA A 30 -25.15 57.22 37.50
C ALA A 30 -23.93 57.84 38.22
N LEU A 31 -23.21 58.75 37.55
CA LEU A 31 -22.03 59.43 38.08
C LEU A 31 -22.36 60.81 38.69
N ASN A 32 -23.63 61.25 38.64
CA ASN A 32 -24.09 62.56 39.10
C ASN A 32 -23.26 63.74 38.56
N ILE A 33 -22.95 63.69 37.26
CA ILE A 33 -22.08 64.68 36.59
C ILE A 33 -22.90 65.94 36.23
N ARG A 34 -22.34 67.11 36.53
CA ARG A 34 -22.93 68.41 36.16
C ARG A 34 -22.71 68.73 34.69
N ASP A 35 -23.61 69.52 34.10
CA ASP A 35 -23.60 69.87 32.68
C ASP A 35 -22.31 70.56 32.19
N ASN A 36 -21.59 71.24 33.09
CA ASN A 36 -20.44 72.08 32.75
C ASN A 36 -19.10 71.46 33.23
N ASP A 37 -19.05 70.13 33.35
CA ASP A 37 -17.88 69.40 33.85
C ASP A 37 -16.99 68.93 32.69
N ALA A 38 -15.67 69.02 32.86
CA ALA A 38 -14.71 68.52 31.87
C ALA A 38 -14.77 67.00 31.69
N ILE A 39 -15.23 66.28 32.74
CA ILE A 39 -15.45 64.82 32.69
C ILE A 39 -16.51 64.47 31.63
N TRP A 40 -17.47 65.37 31.38
CA TRP A 40 -18.53 65.17 30.40
C TRP A 40 -18.00 65.09 28.97
N MET A 41 -17.01 65.92 28.61
CA MET A 41 -16.37 65.89 27.30
C MET A 41 -15.59 64.59 27.06
N ILE A 42 -14.92 64.07 28.09
CA ILE A 42 -14.17 62.81 28.02
C ILE A 42 -15.12 61.63 27.80
N LEU A 43 -16.28 61.63 28.47
CA LEU A 43 -17.33 60.62 28.29
C LEU A 43 -17.89 60.62 26.87
N MET A 44 -18.16 61.80 26.30
CA MET A 44 -18.62 61.91 24.90
C MET A 44 -17.58 61.38 23.92
N ALA A 45 -16.30 61.68 24.12
CA ALA A 45 -15.23 61.11 23.31
C ALA A 45 -15.16 59.58 23.43
N LEU A 46 -15.23 59.03 24.65
CA LEU A 46 -15.19 57.59 24.92
C LEU A 46 -16.36 56.82 24.30
N GLU A 47 -17.59 57.34 24.44
CA GLU A 47 -18.77 56.70 23.81
C GLU A 47 -18.61 56.70 22.29
N SER A 48 -18.09 57.78 21.69
CA SER A 48 -17.81 57.81 20.25
C SER A 48 -16.71 56.83 19.82
N TYR A 49 -15.74 56.53 20.69
CA TYR A 49 -14.74 55.50 20.43
C TYR A 49 -15.34 54.09 20.55
N ASP A 50 -16.20 53.83 21.54
CA ASP A 50 -16.88 52.55 21.69
C ASP A 50 -17.78 52.23 20.48
N THR A 51 -18.56 53.21 20.01
CA THR A 51 -19.42 53.02 18.83
C THR A 51 -18.64 52.87 17.53
N LEU A 52 -17.46 53.47 17.44
CA LEU A 52 -16.57 53.28 16.29
C LEU A 52 -15.92 51.89 16.32
N TYR A 53 -15.39 51.48 17.48
CA TYR A 53 -14.65 50.23 17.59
C TYR A 53 -15.51 48.97 17.59
N SER A 54 -16.75 49.06 18.07
CA SER A 54 -17.71 47.94 18.08
C SER A 54 -18.06 47.40 16.68
N LYS A 55 -17.82 48.18 15.61
CA LYS A 55 -18.12 47.78 14.22
C LYS A 55 -17.01 46.93 13.58
N TYR A 56 -15.75 47.08 14.02
CA TYR A 56 -14.61 46.41 13.40
C TYR A 56 -14.66 44.87 13.49
N PRO A 57 -15.05 44.24 14.61
CA PRO A 57 -15.11 42.78 14.69
C PRO A 57 -15.98 42.16 13.60
N GLY A 58 -17.14 42.77 13.30
CA GLY A 58 -18.02 42.31 12.22
C GLY A 58 -17.43 42.50 10.82
N LEU A 59 -16.76 43.64 10.58
CA LEU A 59 -16.09 43.91 9.31
C LEU A 59 -14.90 42.97 9.09
N ILE A 60 -14.12 42.70 10.14
CA ILE A 60 -12.98 41.77 10.08
C ILE A 60 -13.49 40.35 9.83
N ALA A 61 -14.52 39.89 10.54
CA ALA A 61 -15.09 38.56 10.32
C ALA A 61 -15.57 38.38 8.87
N GLY A 62 -16.32 39.35 8.34
CA GLY A 62 -16.76 39.30 6.94
C GLY A 62 -15.62 39.28 5.94
N GLN A 63 -14.56 40.07 6.18
CA GLN A 63 -13.38 40.07 5.30
C GLN A 63 -12.58 38.76 5.40
N VAL A 64 -12.49 38.16 6.59
CA VAL A 64 -11.85 36.87 6.82
C VAL A 64 -12.60 35.76 6.08
N ASP A 65 -13.92 35.73 6.13
CA ASP A 65 -14.74 34.73 5.40
C ASP A 65 -14.48 34.81 3.89
N VAL A 66 -14.43 36.02 3.33
CA VAL A 66 -14.11 36.22 1.90
C VAL A 66 -12.70 35.75 1.56
N VAL A 67 -11.72 35.96 2.44
CA VAL A 67 -10.34 35.51 2.23
C VAL A 67 -10.23 33.99 2.33
N ILE A 68 -10.91 33.37 3.29
CA ILE A 68 -10.95 31.91 3.45
C ILE A 68 -11.59 31.24 2.23
N GLU A 69 -12.67 31.81 1.70
CA GLU A 69 -13.33 31.25 0.52
C GLU A 69 -12.41 31.33 -0.72
N LYS A 70 -11.75 32.47 -0.93
CA LYS A 70 -10.72 32.60 -1.98
C LYS A 70 -9.55 31.64 -1.78
N GLN A 71 -9.11 31.43 -0.54
CA GLN A 71 -8.05 30.47 -0.23
C GLN A 71 -8.50 29.03 -0.51
N ARG A 72 -9.74 28.66 -0.19
CA ARG A 72 -10.27 27.32 -0.51
C ARG A 72 -10.27 27.05 -2.01
N GLU A 73 -10.68 28.02 -2.82
CA GLU A 73 -10.65 27.90 -4.28
C GLU A 73 -9.23 27.65 -4.79
N LEU A 74 -8.25 28.45 -4.32
CA LEU A 74 -6.84 28.27 -4.68
C LEU A 74 -6.25 26.94 -4.17
N ILE A 75 -6.63 26.52 -2.96
CA ILE A 75 -6.19 25.24 -2.39
C ILE A 75 -6.77 24.08 -3.18
N ALA A 76 -8.03 24.15 -3.63
CA ALA A 76 -8.64 23.09 -4.44
C ALA A 76 -7.86 22.86 -5.74
N ASP A 77 -7.50 23.93 -6.45
CA ASP A 77 -6.70 23.85 -7.68
C ASP A 77 -5.30 23.27 -7.43
N ILE A 78 -4.64 23.67 -6.34
CA ILE A 78 -3.32 23.16 -5.96
C ILE A 78 -3.41 21.68 -5.56
N VAL A 79 -4.42 21.29 -4.77
CA VAL A 79 -4.65 19.91 -4.33
C VAL A 79 -4.94 19.00 -5.52
N ASP A 80 -5.68 19.46 -6.52
CA ASP A 80 -5.94 18.69 -7.74
C ASP A 80 -4.67 18.49 -8.58
N ALA A 81 -3.83 19.53 -8.70
CA ALA A 81 -2.55 19.42 -9.40
C ALA A 81 -1.56 18.50 -8.66
N GLU A 82 -1.46 18.63 -7.34
CA GLU A 82 -0.55 17.84 -6.51
C GLU A 82 -1.02 16.39 -6.38
N SER A 83 -2.32 16.14 -6.23
CA SER A 83 -2.89 14.80 -6.20
C SER A 83 -2.68 14.08 -7.54
N LYS A 84 -2.86 14.74 -8.68
CA LYS A 84 -2.53 14.18 -10.01
C LYS A 84 -1.05 13.80 -10.12
N LYS A 85 -0.15 14.63 -9.60
CA LYS A 85 1.29 14.34 -9.59
C LYS A 85 1.65 13.18 -8.65
N ALA A 86 1.03 13.09 -7.49
CA ALA A 86 1.20 11.98 -6.57
C ALA A 86 0.67 10.66 -7.18
N LEU A 87 -0.51 10.70 -7.82
CA LEU A 87 -1.09 9.56 -8.52
C LEU A 87 -0.24 9.11 -9.70
N SER A 88 0.30 10.03 -10.50
CA SER A 88 1.18 9.67 -11.63
C SER A 88 2.50 9.05 -11.15
N THR A 89 3.07 9.59 -10.07
CA THR A 89 4.28 9.04 -9.45
C THR A 89 4.00 7.65 -8.89
N LEU A 90 2.90 7.46 -8.17
CA LEU A 90 2.48 6.16 -7.65
C LEU A 90 2.20 5.17 -8.79
N SER A 91 1.50 5.58 -9.84
CA SER A 91 1.22 4.76 -11.01
C SER A 91 2.52 4.31 -11.69
N SER A 92 3.49 5.20 -11.86
CA SER A 92 4.80 4.85 -12.42
C SER A 92 5.60 3.89 -11.54
N ALA A 93 5.52 4.05 -10.21
CA ALA A 93 6.15 3.15 -9.26
C ALA A 93 5.48 1.77 -9.29
N VAL A 94 4.14 1.72 -9.28
CA VAL A 94 3.37 0.48 -9.38
C VAL A 94 3.63 -0.22 -10.71
N ALA A 95 3.67 0.50 -11.83
CA ALA A 95 4.00 -0.05 -13.14
C ALA A 95 5.40 -0.69 -13.15
N ARG A 96 6.43 0.02 -12.66
CA ARG A 96 7.79 -0.55 -12.53
C ARG A 96 7.82 -1.78 -11.63
N THR A 97 7.14 -1.74 -10.48
CA THR A 97 7.09 -2.92 -9.59
C THR A 97 6.37 -4.09 -10.26
N SER A 98 5.33 -3.83 -11.05
CA SER A 98 4.59 -4.84 -11.79
C SER A 98 5.43 -5.46 -12.90
N GLU A 99 6.20 -4.66 -13.64
CA GLU A 99 7.15 -5.14 -14.65
C GLU A 99 8.27 -5.99 -14.03
N LEU A 100 8.81 -5.54 -12.88
CA LEU A 100 9.81 -6.32 -12.15
C LEU A 100 9.23 -7.63 -11.61
N VAL A 101 7.99 -7.63 -11.11
CA VAL A 101 7.32 -8.86 -10.65
C VAL A 101 7.00 -9.77 -11.83
N ALA A 102 6.48 -9.23 -12.94
CA ALA A 102 6.14 -10.00 -14.13
C ALA A 102 7.36 -10.65 -14.76
N SER A 103 8.48 -9.93 -14.87
CA SER A 103 9.73 -10.49 -15.40
C SER A 103 10.28 -11.60 -14.49
N ARG A 104 10.26 -11.41 -13.16
CA ARG A 104 10.66 -12.45 -12.20
C ARG A 104 9.77 -13.69 -12.25
N VAL A 105 8.45 -13.53 -12.43
CA VAL A 105 7.52 -14.65 -12.59
C VAL A 105 7.71 -15.34 -13.94
N ALA A 106 7.96 -14.60 -15.02
CA ALA A 106 8.20 -15.17 -16.34
C ALA A 106 9.50 -15.99 -16.40
N ASP A 107 10.58 -15.47 -15.83
CA ASP A 107 11.86 -16.19 -15.77
C ASP A 107 11.71 -17.49 -14.97
N THR A 108 11.05 -17.45 -13.82
CA THR A 108 10.87 -18.63 -12.96
C THR A 108 9.97 -19.69 -13.61
N ALA A 109 8.91 -19.27 -14.32
CA ALA A 109 8.08 -20.18 -15.12
C ALA A 109 8.90 -20.86 -16.23
N ARG A 110 9.81 -20.13 -16.88
CA ARG A 110 10.70 -20.69 -17.92
C ARG A 110 11.66 -21.73 -17.36
N TRP A 111 12.28 -21.46 -16.20
CA TRP A 111 13.16 -22.42 -15.51
C TRP A 111 12.39 -23.68 -15.07
N GLN A 112 11.14 -23.54 -14.62
CA GLN A 112 10.29 -24.69 -14.28
C GLN A 112 9.94 -25.55 -15.50
N ALA A 113 9.58 -24.91 -16.61
CA ALA A 113 9.28 -25.63 -17.86
C ALA A 113 10.50 -26.42 -18.36
N TRP A 114 11.70 -25.81 -18.33
CA TRP A 114 12.94 -26.47 -18.72
C TRP A 114 13.29 -27.64 -17.79
N GLY A 115 13.04 -27.49 -16.47
CA GLY A 115 13.20 -28.56 -15.50
C GLY A 115 12.36 -29.81 -15.83
N TRP A 116 11.08 -29.63 -16.16
CA TRP A 116 10.20 -30.74 -16.55
C TRP A 116 10.59 -31.39 -17.88
N VAL A 117 11.04 -30.59 -18.85
CA VAL A 117 11.56 -31.11 -20.12
C VAL A 117 12.80 -31.99 -19.90
N CYS A 118 13.75 -31.55 -19.06
CA CYS A 118 14.93 -32.35 -18.72
C CYS A 118 14.57 -33.68 -18.05
N VAL A 119 13.61 -33.69 -17.12
CA VAL A 119 13.14 -34.92 -16.47
C VAL A 119 12.53 -35.89 -17.49
N GLY A 120 11.70 -35.39 -18.41
CA GLY A 120 11.11 -36.20 -19.48
C GLY A 120 12.16 -36.81 -20.40
N LEU A 121 13.18 -36.03 -20.78
CA LEU A 121 14.26 -36.50 -21.65
C LEU A 121 15.13 -37.59 -21.00
N ILE A 122 15.38 -37.47 -19.69
CA ILE A 122 16.13 -38.48 -18.92
C ILE A 122 15.34 -39.78 -18.81
N LEU A 123 14.03 -39.71 -18.53
CA LEU A 123 13.17 -40.89 -18.49
C LEU A 123 13.12 -41.60 -19.84
N PHE A 124 12.98 -40.84 -20.92
CA PHE A 124 12.98 -41.37 -22.28
C PHE A 124 14.33 -42.02 -22.65
N GLY A 125 15.44 -41.34 -22.36
CA GLY A 125 16.78 -41.88 -22.58
C GLY A 125 17.04 -43.18 -21.82
N SER A 126 16.57 -43.27 -20.57
CA SER A 126 16.65 -44.51 -19.78
C SER A 126 15.86 -45.65 -20.40
N LEU A 127 14.64 -45.37 -20.90
CA LEU A 127 13.81 -46.37 -21.58
C LEU A 127 14.51 -46.92 -22.83
N CYS A 128 15.07 -46.03 -23.66
CA CYS A 128 15.82 -46.42 -24.87
C CYS A 128 17.05 -47.27 -24.56
N LEU A 129 17.82 -46.93 -23.53
CA LEU A 129 19.00 -47.72 -23.11
C LEU A 129 18.58 -49.13 -22.65
N THR A 130 17.50 -49.25 -21.89
CA THR A 130 17.00 -50.56 -21.45
C THR A 130 16.51 -51.42 -22.62
N ALA A 131 15.75 -50.83 -23.55
CA ALA A 131 15.26 -51.53 -24.73
C ALA A 131 16.41 -51.96 -25.66
N GLY A 132 17.40 -51.10 -25.87
CA GLY A 132 18.58 -51.40 -26.69
C GLY A 132 19.43 -52.53 -26.11
N TYR A 133 19.64 -52.53 -24.79
CA TYR A 133 20.41 -53.60 -24.14
C TYR A 133 19.70 -54.96 -24.22
N VAL A 134 18.39 -55.00 -23.99
CA VAL A 134 17.59 -56.24 -24.07
C VAL A 134 17.63 -56.81 -25.49
N LEU A 135 17.48 -55.96 -26.51
CA LEU A 135 17.48 -56.40 -27.91
C LEU A 135 18.87 -56.85 -28.38
N GLY A 136 19.95 -56.23 -27.88
CA GLY A 136 21.33 -56.52 -28.29
C GLY A 136 21.97 -57.72 -27.57
N SER A 137 21.63 -57.96 -26.31
CA SER A 137 22.28 -59.00 -25.50
C SER A 137 21.43 -60.26 -25.28
N GLY A 138 20.13 -60.21 -25.58
CA GLY A 138 19.20 -61.34 -25.40
C GLY A 138 19.00 -61.77 -23.95
N ASN A 139 19.59 -61.05 -22.98
CA ASN A 139 19.54 -61.34 -21.57
C ASN A 139 19.06 -60.10 -20.81
N MET A 140 18.28 -60.28 -19.75
CA MET A 140 17.80 -59.15 -18.94
C MET A 140 18.99 -58.53 -18.18
N PRO A 141 19.14 -57.18 -18.20
CA PRO A 141 20.26 -56.54 -17.53
C PRO A 141 20.23 -56.79 -16.01
N PHE A 142 21.39 -56.77 -15.36
CA PHE A 142 21.52 -57.12 -13.93
C PHE A 142 20.71 -56.20 -13.00
N TRP A 143 20.39 -54.97 -13.44
CA TRP A 143 19.52 -54.04 -12.70
C TRP A 143 18.02 -54.27 -12.93
N ALA A 144 17.63 -55.11 -13.90
CA ALA A 144 16.24 -55.43 -14.26
C ALA A 144 15.74 -56.76 -13.66
N LEU A 145 16.58 -57.50 -12.93
CA LEU A 145 16.20 -58.73 -12.24
C LEU A 145 15.19 -58.40 -11.12
N THR A 146 13.91 -58.64 -11.37
CA THR A 146 12.82 -58.33 -10.44
C THR A 146 12.18 -59.60 -9.89
N PRO A 147 11.95 -59.72 -8.57
CA PRO A 147 11.09 -60.77 -8.04
C PRO A 147 9.64 -60.51 -8.47
N GLN A 148 9.00 -61.57 -8.96
CA GLN A 148 7.67 -61.68 -9.54
C GLN A 148 6.63 -60.71 -8.95
N ARG A 149 6.11 -59.77 -9.76
CA ARG A 149 5.05 -58.83 -9.39
C ARG A 149 4.04 -58.66 -10.53
N GLU A 150 2.75 -58.64 -10.19
CA GLU A 150 1.65 -59.06 -11.06
C GLU A 150 1.17 -58.07 -12.16
N SER A 151 1.83 -56.93 -12.38
CA SER A 151 1.39 -55.97 -13.42
C SER A 151 2.52 -55.45 -14.32
N PRO A 152 2.35 -55.43 -15.66
CA PRO A 152 3.42 -55.11 -16.61
C PRO A 152 3.94 -53.66 -16.47
N PHE A 153 3.07 -52.71 -16.11
CA PHE A 153 3.48 -51.33 -15.84
C PHE A 153 4.37 -51.19 -14.59
N SER A 154 4.13 -52.00 -13.56
CA SER A 154 4.97 -52.00 -12.35
C SER A 154 6.36 -52.60 -12.58
N ILE A 155 6.46 -53.52 -13.54
CA ILE A 155 7.74 -54.11 -13.98
C ILE A 155 8.57 -53.04 -14.69
N VAL A 156 7.98 -52.32 -15.65
CA VAL A 156 8.67 -51.22 -16.35
C VAL A 156 9.11 -50.14 -15.36
N MET A 157 8.25 -49.77 -14.40
CA MET A 157 8.56 -48.74 -13.41
C MET A 157 9.69 -49.16 -12.45
N SER A 158 9.74 -50.42 -12.04
CA SER A 158 10.80 -50.94 -11.16
C SER A 158 12.13 -51.12 -11.89
N ILE A 159 12.12 -51.50 -13.17
CA ILE A 159 13.31 -51.52 -14.04
C ILE A 159 13.88 -50.10 -14.20
N LEU A 160 13.00 -49.11 -14.38
CA LEU A 160 13.39 -47.71 -14.55
C LEU A 160 13.96 -47.10 -13.26
N MET A 161 13.44 -47.49 -12.09
CA MET A 161 13.92 -47.02 -10.78
C MET A 161 15.25 -47.63 -10.33
N ARG A 162 15.55 -48.88 -10.73
CA ARG A 162 16.80 -49.57 -10.37
C ARG A 162 17.94 -49.38 -11.38
N ALA A 163 17.64 -48.82 -12.55
CA ALA A 163 18.67 -48.44 -13.50
C ALA A 163 19.60 -47.36 -12.90
N PRO A 164 20.89 -47.33 -13.28
CA PRO A 164 21.84 -46.29 -12.86
C PRO A 164 21.52 -44.88 -13.41
N VAL A 165 20.35 -44.68 -14.04
CA VAL A 165 19.79 -43.37 -14.40
C VAL A 165 18.54 -43.04 -13.58
N GLY A 166 17.91 -44.04 -12.95
CA GLY A 166 16.68 -43.91 -12.15
C GLY A 166 16.84 -43.05 -10.90
N TRP A 167 18.02 -43.02 -10.28
CA TRP A 167 18.38 -42.11 -9.18
C TRP A 167 18.45 -40.61 -9.54
N LEU A 168 18.66 -40.26 -10.81
CA LEU A 168 18.72 -38.85 -11.24
C LEU A 168 17.33 -38.22 -11.31
N VAL A 169 16.30 -39.00 -11.59
CA VAL A 169 14.91 -38.55 -11.69
C VAL A 169 14.38 -37.94 -10.39
N PRO A 170 14.47 -38.59 -9.21
CA PRO A 170 14.06 -37.98 -7.95
C PRO A 170 14.98 -36.83 -7.53
N LEU A 171 16.26 -36.84 -7.89
CA LEU A 171 17.22 -35.77 -7.56
C LEU A 171 16.90 -34.47 -8.32
N ILE A 172 16.60 -34.59 -9.62
CA ILE A 172 16.22 -33.44 -10.45
C ILE A 172 14.78 -33.01 -10.13
N GLY A 173 13.87 -33.95 -9.90
CA GLY A 173 12.51 -33.65 -9.46
C GLY A 173 12.46 -32.88 -8.13
N THR A 174 13.24 -33.30 -7.14
CA THR A 174 13.37 -32.57 -5.86
C THR A 174 14.02 -31.21 -6.04
N ALA A 175 15.06 -31.08 -6.86
CA ALA A 175 15.67 -29.79 -7.17
C ALA A 175 14.68 -28.81 -7.83
N VAL A 176 13.87 -29.28 -8.80
CA VAL A 176 12.83 -28.47 -9.44
C VAL A 176 11.79 -28.03 -8.41
N VAL A 177 11.31 -28.93 -7.55
CA VAL A 177 10.33 -28.62 -6.50
C VAL A 177 10.90 -27.65 -5.44
N VAL A 178 12.19 -27.77 -5.08
CA VAL A 178 12.84 -26.84 -4.15
C VAL A 178 12.96 -25.45 -4.78
N VAL A 179 13.32 -25.36 -6.06
CA VAL A 179 13.39 -24.10 -6.80
C VAL A 179 12.00 -23.47 -6.97
N THR A 180 10.95 -24.27 -7.20
CA THR A 180 9.58 -23.75 -7.27
C THR A 180 9.12 -23.20 -5.92
N LEU A 181 9.47 -23.86 -4.81
CA LEU A 181 9.11 -23.41 -3.46
C LEU A 181 9.89 -22.16 -3.03
N ALA A 182 11.19 -22.10 -3.33
CA ALA A 182 12.06 -20.97 -2.99
C ALA A 182 11.71 -19.72 -3.81
N SER A 183 11.31 -19.91 -5.07
CA SER A 183 10.81 -18.84 -5.93
C SER A 183 9.44 -18.33 -5.49
N ASN A 184 8.58 -19.21 -4.96
CA ASN A 184 7.22 -18.88 -4.56
C ASN A 184 7.12 -18.59 -3.06
N ARG A 185 8.06 -17.78 -2.55
CA ARG A 185 8.28 -17.46 -1.13
C ARG A 185 7.09 -16.76 -0.44
N GLN A 186 6.02 -16.45 -1.19
CA GLN A 186 4.78 -15.84 -0.68
C GLN A 186 3.69 -16.86 -0.32
N LEU A 187 3.81 -18.13 -0.70
CA LEU A 187 2.86 -19.15 -0.27
C LEU A 187 3.24 -19.68 1.11
N PRO A 188 2.31 -19.71 2.10
CA PRO A 188 2.57 -20.37 3.37
C PRO A 188 2.87 -21.84 3.09
N ILE A 189 4.07 -22.29 3.47
CA ILE A 189 4.54 -23.66 3.25
C ILE A 189 3.60 -24.60 4.01
N LYS A 190 2.65 -25.20 3.28
CA LYS A 190 1.69 -26.15 3.86
C LYS A 190 2.42 -27.47 4.17
N ARG A 191 2.17 -28.03 5.36
CA ARG A 191 2.67 -29.34 5.81
C ARG A 191 2.68 -30.47 4.74
N PRO A 192 1.67 -30.65 3.86
CA PRO A 192 1.72 -31.68 2.83
C PRO A 192 2.88 -31.54 1.83
N VAL A 193 3.35 -30.32 1.56
CA VAL A 193 4.45 -30.11 0.59
C VAL A 193 5.80 -30.49 1.19
N ILE A 194 6.02 -30.19 2.48
CA ILE A 194 7.21 -30.64 3.22
C ILE A 194 7.22 -32.17 3.30
N ILE A 195 6.08 -32.78 3.57
CA ILE A 195 5.94 -34.25 3.63
C ILE A 195 6.27 -34.87 2.27
N SER A 196 5.78 -34.30 1.16
CA SER A 196 6.10 -34.78 -0.21
C SER A 196 7.60 -34.68 -0.53
N LEU A 197 8.25 -33.58 -0.13
CA LEU A 197 9.68 -33.35 -0.38
C LEU A 197 10.56 -34.29 0.45
N VAL A 198 10.22 -34.50 1.73
CA VAL A 198 10.86 -35.48 2.61
C VAL A 198 10.62 -36.91 2.12
N LEU A 199 9.42 -37.22 1.63
CA LEU A 199 9.10 -38.54 1.09
C LEU A 199 9.89 -38.81 -0.19
N MET A 200 10.02 -37.85 -1.11
CA MET A 200 10.85 -37.99 -2.32
C MET A 200 12.34 -38.13 -2.00
N ALA A 201 12.86 -37.39 -1.01
CA ALA A 201 14.24 -37.52 -0.55
C ALA A 201 14.50 -38.86 0.16
N ALA A 202 13.56 -39.34 0.97
CA ALA A 202 13.63 -40.68 1.56
C ALA A 202 13.57 -41.77 0.48
N PHE A 203 12.77 -41.56 -0.58
CA PHE A 203 12.66 -42.48 -1.70
C PHE A 203 13.95 -42.54 -2.53
N SER A 204 14.65 -41.42 -2.74
CA SER A 204 15.95 -41.42 -3.43
C SER A 204 17.03 -42.15 -2.62
N ILE A 205 17.05 -41.96 -1.30
CA ILE A 205 17.97 -42.67 -0.39
C ILE A 205 17.68 -44.18 -0.40
N PHE A 206 16.40 -44.59 -0.39
CA PHE A 206 16.00 -45.99 -0.47
C PHE A 206 16.38 -46.65 -1.81
N CYS A 207 16.21 -45.93 -2.92
CA CYS A 207 16.65 -46.40 -4.24
C CYS A 207 18.17 -46.57 -4.35
N VAL A 208 18.96 -45.67 -3.76
CA VAL A 208 20.42 -45.79 -3.71
C VAL A 208 20.85 -46.98 -2.86
N HIS A 209 20.19 -47.21 -1.72
CA HIS A 209 20.55 -48.31 -0.82
C HIS A 209 20.14 -49.70 -1.34
N SER A 210 19.12 -49.78 -2.21
CA SER A 210 18.65 -51.03 -2.81
C SER A 210 19.49 -51.50 -4.03
N VAL A 211 20.46 -50.69 -4.48
CA VAL A 211 21.36 -50.99 -5.62
C VAL A 211 22.79 -51.35 -5.15
N LEU A 212 23.19 -50.93 -3.94
CA LEU A 212 24.45 -51.31 -3.29
C LEU A 212 24.34 -52.72 -2.67
#